data_AF-A0A3B8RK66-F1
#
_entry.id   AF-A0A3B8RK66-F1
#
_cell.length_a   1.000
_cell.length_b   1.000
_cell.length_c   1.000
_cell.angle_alpha   90.00
_cell.angle_beta   90.00
_cell.angle_gamma   90.00
#
_symmetry.space_group_name_H-M   'P 1'
#
loop_
_entity.id
_entity.type
_entity.pdbx_description
1 polymer ?
#
loop_
_entity_poly.entity_id
_entity_poly.type
_entity_poly.pdbx_seq_one_letter_code
_entity_poly.pdbx_strand_id
1 'polypeptide(L)' 'AAKMRPSGSVSDMELKSLKKKFKDKSFAAGCSRETIIYGAEMLKWDLDKLFEMTLEAMRSSESKVIFEMSTLKIN' A
#
# COMPACT_ATOMS: atom_id res chain seq x y z
N ALA A 1 -2.66 13.52 -7.24
CA ALA A 1 -1.99 12.21 -7.35
C ALA A 1 -1.23 11.89 -6.07
N ALA A 2 -1.58 10.77 -5.42
CA ALA A 2 -0.92 10.30 -4.22
C ALA A 2 0.45 9.69 -4.54
N LYS A 3 1.46 10.55 -4.77
CA LYS A 3 2.84 10.10 -4.91
C LYS A 3 3.31 9.53 -3.55
N MET A 4 3.99 8.38 -3.53
CA MET A 4 4.48 7.64 -2.34
C MET A 4 5.66 8.35 -1.64
N ARG A 5 5.54 9.66 -1.40
CA ARG A 5 6.66 10.62 -1.32
C ARG A 5 7.71 10.43 -0.22
N PRO A 6 8.88 11.11 -0.39
CA PRO A 6 9.35 11.84 -1.60
C PRO A 6 10.06 10.96 -2.62
N SER A 7 10.59 9.81 -2.23
CA SER A 7 11.28 8.86 -3.11
C SER A 7 10.38 8.28 -4.20
N GLY A 8 9.06 8.19 -3.94
CA GLY A 8 8.15 7.40 -4.77
C GLY A 8 8.18 5.91 -4.42
N SER A 9 8.87 5.53 -3.35
CA SER A 9 8.91 4.19 -2.78
C SER A 9 7.98 4.07 -1.58
N VAL A 10 7.47 2.85 -1.35
CA VAL A 10 6.68 2.53 -0.16
C VAL A 10 7.51 2.56 1.13
N SER A 11 8.84 2.54 1.02
CA SER A 11 9.78 2.56 2.14
C SER A 11 9.64 3.84 2.99
N ASP A 12 9.25 4.96 2.40
CA ASP A 12 9.06 6.23 3.12
C ASP A 12 7.65 6.39 3.74
N MET A 13 6.76 5.41 3.54
CA MET A 13 5.36 5.51 3.96
C MET A 13 5.16 4.95 5.37
N GLU A 14 4.90 5.84 6.34
CA GLU A 14 4.57 5.45 7.71
C GLU A 14 3.08 5.13 7.93
N LEU A 15 2.77 4.20 8.84
CA LEU A 15 1.42 3.76 9.17
C LEU A 15 0.49 4.95 9.51
N LYS A 16 0.98 5.90 10.33
CA LYS A 16 0.21 7.08 10.73
C LYS A 16 -0.18 7.95 9.53
N SER A 17 0.70 8.07 8.55
CA SER A 17 0.45 8.82 7.31
C SER A 17 -0.53 8.08 6.41
N LEU A 18 -0.41 6.75 6.32
CA LEU A 18 -1.34 5.90 5.60
C LEU A 18 -2.76 5.97 6.18
N LYS A 19 -2.91 5.88 7.51
CA LYS A 19 -4.22 6.00 8.19
C LYS A 19 -4.91 7.34 7.89
N LYS A 20 -4.15 8.44 7.85
CA LYS A 20 -4.68 9.77 7.47
C LYS A 20 -5.14 9.78 6.01
N LYS A 21 -4.30 9.28 5.12
CA LYS A 21 -4.56 9.20 3.67
C LYS A 21 -5.75 8.28 3.35
N PHE A 22 -5.93 7.17 4.06
CA PHE A 22 -7.04 6.25 3.84
C PHE A 22 -8.41 6.92 4.04
N LYS A 23 -8.51 7.86 4.97
CA LYS A 23 -9.72 8.67 5.20
C LYS A 23 -10.00 9.66 4.07
N ASP A 24 -8.98 10.09 3.34
CA ASP A 24 -9.11 10.98 2.19
C ASP A 24 -9.62 10.20 0.97
N LYS A 25 -10.85 10.48 0.55
CA LYS A 25 -11.52 9.83 -0.58
C LYS A 25 -10.69 9.83 -1.87
N SER A 26 -9.82 10.83 -2.06
CA SER A 26 -8.99 10.99 -3.26
C SER A 26 -7.73 10.11 -3.30
N PHE A 27 -7.21 9.65 -2.15
CA PHE A 27 -5.92 8.94 -2.07
C PHE A 27 -5.88 7.65 -2.89
N ALA A 28 -7.01 6.93 -2.94
CA ALA A 28 -7.20 5.69 -3.68
C ALA A 28 -8.63 5.64 -4.25
N ALA A 29 -9.00 6.63 -5.04
CA ALA A 29 -10.37 6.77 -5.57
C ALA A 29 -10.84 5.56 -6.41
N GLY A 30 -9.91 4.76 -6.95
CA GLY A 30 -10.23 3.52 -7.68
C GLY A 30 -10.43 2.29 -6.78
N CYS A 31 -10.18 2.39 -5.48
CA CYS A 31 -10.30 1.27 -4.54
C CYS A 31 -11.56 1.42 -3.68
N SER A 32 -12.37 0.36 -3.61
CA SER A 32 -13.51 0.30 -2.69
C SER A 32 -13.04 0.16 -1.24
N ARG A 33 -13.39 1.14 -0.40
CA ARG A 33 -13.08 1.09 1.04
C ARG A 33 -13.89 0.01 1.76
N GLU A 34 -15.14 -0.20 1.34
CA GLU A 34 -16.01 -1.22 1.91
C GLU A 34 -15.41 -2.61 1.70
N THR A 35 -14.89 -2.89 0.51
CA THR A 35 -14.21 -4.16 0.22
C THR A 35 -12.97 -4.35 1.07
N ILE A 36 -12.19 -3.28 1.31
CA ILE A 36 -11.00 -3.34 2.17
C ILE A 36 -11.38 -3.67 3.62
N ILE A 37 -12.43 -3.01 4.15
CA ILE A 37 -12.93 -3.25 5.50
C ILE A 37 -13.45 -4.69 5.63
N TYR A 38 -14.28 -5.14 4.68
CA TYR A 38 -14.79 -6.51 4.66
C TYR A 38 -13.67 -7.55 4.63
N GLY A 39 -12.62 -7.33 3.82
CA GLY A 39 -11.44 -8.19 3.81
C GLY A 39 -10.72 -8.24 5.17
N ALA A 40 -10.62 -7.10 5.88
CA ALA A 40 -10.08 -7.06 7.23
C ALA A 40 -10.91 -7.92 8.20
N GLU A 41 -12.25 -7.80 8.15
CA GLU A 41 -13.18 -8.56 8.98
C GLU A 41 -13.07 -10.06 8.73
N MET A 42 -13.00 -10.49 7.45
CA MET A 42 -12.81 -11.90 7.08
C MET A 42 -11.54 -12.49 7.69
N LEU A 43 -10.45 -11.71 7.70
CA LEU A 43 -9.17 -12.09 8.29
C LEU A 43 -9.14 -11.96 9.82
N LYS A 44 -10.22 -11.42 10.42
CA LYS A 44 -10.31 -11.04 11.84
C LYS A 44 -9.20 -10.07 12.25
N TRP A 45 -8.86 -9.15 11.36
CA TRP A 45 -7.86 -8.10 11.58
C TRP A 45 -8.56 -6.76 11.74
N ASP A 46 -7.99 -5.91 12.58
CA ASP A 46 -8.31 -4.49 12.53
C ASP A 46 -7.57 -3.80 11.36
N LEU A 47 -7.97 -2.57 11.06
CA LEU A 47 -7.36 -1.80 9.97
C LEU A 47 -5.89 -1.45 10.25
N ASP A 48 -5.49 -1.33 11.52
CA ASP A 48 -4.11 -0.99 11.86
C ASP A 48 -3.18 -2.15 11.51
N LYS A 49 -3.54 -3.37 11.91
CA LYS A 49 -2.83 -4.59 11.55
C LYS A 49 -2.86 -4.83 10.04
N LEU A 50 -4.00 -4.64 9.39
CA LEU A 50 -4.07 -4.78 7.92
C LEU A 50 -3.07 -3.84 7.23
N PHE A 51 -3.06 -2.56 7.63
CA PHE A 51 -2.18 -1.57 7.03
C PHE A 51 -0.70 -1.82 7.34
N GLU A 52 -0.36 -2.20 8.57
CA GLU A 52 1.01 -2.56 8.97
C GLU A 52 1.52 -3.73 8.13
N MET A 53 0.80 -4.86 8.13
CA MET A 53 1.20 -6.07 7.39
C MET A 53 1.31 -5.80 5.89
N THR A 54 0.40 -5.00 5.34
CA THR A 54 0.46 -4.62 3.92
C THR A 54 1.68 -3.75 3.63
N LEU A 55 1.98 -2.76 4.47
CA LEU A 55 3.17 -1.92 4.33
C LEU A 55 4.46 -2.75 4.39
N GLU A 56 4.57 -3.67 5.36
CA GLU A 56 5.72 -4.57 5.49
C GLU A 56 5.90 -5.48 4.27
N ALA A 57 4.81 -6.07 3.79
CA ALA A 57 4.82 -6.91 2.59
C ALA A 57 5.24 -6.12 1.34
N MET A 58 4.74 -4.89 1.17
CA MET A 58 5.14 -4.02 0.07
C MET A 58 6.61 -3.62 0.16
N ARG A 59 7.10 -3.23 1.36
CA ARG A 59 8.51 -2.88 1.58
C ARG A 59 9.46 -4.05 1.28
N SER A 60 9.12 -5.25 1.72
CA SER A 60 9.95 -6.45 1.52
C SER A 60 9.97 -6.93 0.07
N SER A 61 8.94 -6.61 -0.72
CA SER A 61 8.84 -7.04 -2.12
C SER A 61 9.26 -5.98 -3.13
N GLU A 62 9.33 -4.70 -2.76
CA GLU A 62 9.57 -3.57 -3.67
C GLU A 62 10.83 -3.75 -4.53
N SER A 63 11.98 -4.09 -3.93
CA SER A 63 13.23 -4.29 -4.67
C SER A 63 13.13 -5.44 -5.68
N LYS A 64 12.47 -6.54 -5.30
CA LYS A 64 12.25 -7.69 -6.19
C LYS A 64 11.35 -7.32 -7.36
N VAL A 65 10.25 -6.63 -7.09
CA VAL A 65 9.31 -6.17 -8.13
C VAL A 65 9.99 -5.19 -9.09
N ILE A 66 10.80 -4.26 -8.59
CA ILE A 66 11.57 -3.33 -9.42
C ILE A 66 12.56 -4.09 -10.32
N PHE A 67 13.27 -5.07 -9.78
CA PHE A 67 14.20 -5.90 -10.53
C PHE A 67 13.47 -6.71 -11.63
N GLU A 68 12.37 -7.36 -11.30
CA GLU A 68 11.57 -8.10 -12.30
C GLU A 68 10.96 -7.18 -13.36
N MET A 69 10.52 -5.99 -12.99
CA MET A 69 10.03 -5.00 -13.94
C MET A 69 11.13 -4.46 -14.87
N SER A 70 12.39 -4.40 -14.42
CA SER A 70 13.49 -3.96 -15.28
C SER A 70 13.91 -5.05 -16.25
N THR A 71 13.93 -6.32 -15.84
CA THR A 71 14.24 -7.45 -16.73
C THR A 71 13.18 -7.66 -17.81
N LEU A 72 11.89 -7.50 -17.49
CA LEU A 72 10.80 -7.60 -18.47
C LEU A 72 10.79 -6.47 -19.51
N LYS A 73 11.38 -5.31 -19.21
CA LYS A 73 11.44 -4.15 -20.10
C LYS A 73 12.60 -4.19 -21.11
N ILE A 74 13.49 -5.19 -21.01
CA ILE A 74 14.55 -5.42 -21.99
C ILE A 74 14.09 -6.56 -22.89
N ASN A 75 13.35 -6.22 -23.95
CA ASN A 75 13.13 -6.99 -25.18
C ASN A 75 12.60 -6.03 -26.26
#